data_AF-A0A7S4I5K1-F1
#
_entry.id   AF-A0A7S4I5K1-F1
#
_cell.length_a   1.000
_cell.length_b   1.000
_cell.length_c   1.000
_cell.angle_alpha   90.00
_cell.angle_beta   90.00
_cell.angle_gamma   90.00
#
_symmetry.space_group_name_H-M   'P 1'
#
loop_
_entity.id
_entity.type
_entity.pdbx_description
1 polymer ?
#
loop_
_entity_poly.entity_id
_entity_poly.type
_entity_poly.pdbx_seq_one_letter_code
_entity_poly.pdbx_strand_id
1 'polypeptide(L)'
;RVSLAGGWGEPDGWQPRPWGLAVLLGAATLGFVALALQTYGYQNEQTTRASLMSFVEIPFSYLLQLSIFGDVPEPLALVGVACILGSGLANILVKPPPPKVAEQD
;
A
#
# COMPACT_ATOMS: atom_id res chain seq x y z
N ARG A 1 45.41 -19.95 -4.78
CA ARG A 1 45.11 -19.11 -3.61
C ARG A 1 43.98 -18.18 -4.01
N VAL A 2 42.73 -18.61 -3.80
CA VAL A 2 41.52 -17.86 -4.15
C VAL A 2 41.36 -16.75 -3.11
N SER A 3 41.37 -15.50 -3.57
CA SER A 3 41.18 -14.32 -2.74
C SER A 3 39.71 -14.24 -2.34
N LEU A 4 39.39 -14.74 -1.14
CA LEU A 4 38.09 -14.57 -0.47
C LEU A 4 38.00 -13.21 0.22
N ALA A 5 38.50 -12.15 -0.42
CA ALA A 5 38.23 -10.79 0.00
C ALA A 5 37.00 -10.31 -0.77
N GLY A 6 35.85 -10.94 -0.47
CA GLY A 6 34.57 -10.30 -0.68
C GLY A 6 34.57 -9.06 0.19
N GLY A 7 35.03 -7.95 -0.37
CA GLY A 7 34.89 -6.65 0.25
C GLY A 7 33.41 -6.48 0.55
N TRP A 8 33.06 -6.59 1.83
CA TRP A 8 31.89 -5.94 2.34
C TRP A 8 32.04 -4.50 1.86
N GLY A 9 31.31 -4.13 0.81
CA GLY A 9 31.31 -2.75 0.34
C GLY A 9 31.03 -1.92 1.57
N GLU A 10 32.03 -1.15 2.02
CA GLU A 10 31.81 -0.20 3.08
C GLU A 10 30.55 0.57 2.68
N PRO A 11 29.49 0.60 3.52
CA PRO A 11 28.33 1.40 3.21
C PRO A 11 28.87 2.80 2.98
N ASP A 12 28.78 3.24 1.73
CA ASP A 12 29.14 4.56 1.25
C ASP A 12 28.59 5.53 2.27
N GLY A 13 29.50 6.10 3.07
CA GLY A 13 29.20 6.53 4.43
C GLY A 13 27.90 7.28 4.48
N TRP A 14 27.06 6.98 5.47
CA TRP A 14 25.86 7.73 5.86
C TRP A 14 26.25 9.20 6.15
N GLN A 15 26.60 9.93 5.11
CA GLN A 15 26.84 11.36 5.13
C GLN A 15 25.43 11.93 5.01
N PRO A 16 24.89 12.53 6.09
CA PRO A 16 23.59 13.12 6.05
C PRO A 16 23.63 14.30 5.09
N ARG A 17 23.39 14.04 3.79
CA ARG A 17 23.12 15.10 2.84
C ARG A 17 21.83 15.75 3.35
N PRO A 18 21.82 17.08 3.57
CA PRO A 18 20.65 17.76 4.14
C PRO A 18 19.38 17.48 3.31
N TRP A 19 19.53 17.29 2.00
CA TRP A 19 18.48 16.83 1.11
C TRP A 19 17.95 15.42 1.43
N GLY A 20 18.83 14.46 1.70
CA GLY A 20 18.45 13.08 2.02
C GLY A 20 17.69 12.98 3.35
N LEU A 21 18.10 13.76 4.36
CA LEU A 21 17.37 13.87 5.62
C LEU A 21 15.98 14.49 5.43
N ALA A 22 15.86 15.52 4.59
CA ALA A 22 14.57 16.15 4.30
C ALA A 22 13.59 15.18 3.62
N VAL A 23 14.08 14.40 2.65
CA VAL A 23 13.26 13.37 1.98
C VAL A 23 12.86 12.26 2.97
N LEU A 24 13.78 11.83 3.84
CA LEU A 24 13.49 10.81 4.85
C LEU A 24 12.43 11.28 5.85
N LEU A 25 12.54 12.51 6.35
CA LEU A 25 11.54 13.10 7.24
C LEU A 25 10.20 13.33 6.53
N GLY A 26 10.22 13.77 5.27
CA GLY A 26 9.02 13.90 4.46
C GLY A 26 8.31 12.56 4.28
N ALA A 27 9.04 11.52 3.88
CA ALA A 27 8.49 10.18 3.72
C ALA A 27 7.97 9.59 5.05
N ALA A 28 8.69 9.79 6.15
CA ALA A 28 8.29 9.31 7.46
C ALA A 28 7.01 9.99 7.97
N THR A 29 6.90 11.32 7.81
CA THR A 29 5.71 12.07 8.24
C THR A 29 4.50 11.77 7.37
N LEU A 30 4.66 11.72 6.04
CA LEU A 30 3.59 11.29 5.12
C LEU A 30 3.14 9.86 5.40
N GLY A 31 4.08 8.93 5.56
CA GLY A 31 3.78 7.55 5.92
C GLY A 31 3.02 7.47 7.23
N PHE A 32 3.48 8.17 8.27
CA PHE A 32 2.79 8.20 9.56
C PHE A 32 1.36 8.74 9.47
N VAL A 33 1.16 9.85 8.74
CA VAL A 33 -0.19 10.42 8.52
C VAL A 33 -1.07 9.44 7.75
N ALA A 34 -0.54 8.78 6.71
CA ALA A 34 -1.28 7.78 5.94
C ALA A 34 -1.74 6.61 6.82
N LEU A 35 -0.82 6.04 7.64
CA LEU A 35 -1.15 4.96 8.57
C LEU A 35 -2.17 5.41 9.63
N ALA A 36 -2.05 6.64 10.15
CA ALA A 36 -2.99 7.19 11.11
C ALA A 36 -4.40 7.33 10.51
N LEU A 37 -4.49 7.83 9.28
CA LEU A 37 -5.76 7.97 8.56
C LEU A 37 -6.38 6.59 8.24
N GLN A 38 -5.54 5.63 7.85
CA GLN A 38 -5.98 4.25 7.62
C GLN A 38 -6.50 3.60 8.91
N THR A 39 -5.82 3.83 10.04
CA THR A 39 -6.26 3.36 11.37
C THR A 39 -7.57 4.01 11.81
N TYR A 40 -7.79 5.28 11.48
CA TYR A 40 -9.06 5.97 11.72
C TYR A 40 -10.18 5.43 10.81
N GLY A 41 -9.87 5.15 9.55
CA GLY A 41 -10.81 4.54 8.59
C GLY A 41 -11.31 3.17 9.04
N TYR A 42 -10.43 2.33 9.59
CA TYR A 42 -10.80 1.02 10.15
C TYR A 42 -11.77 1.10 11.33
N GLN A 43 -11.79 2.20 12.08
CA GLN A 43 -12.65 2.36 13.25
C GLN A 43 -14.09 2.77 12.89
N ASN A 44 -14.31 3.32 11.69
CA ASN A 44 -15.58 3.93 11.29
C ASN A 44 -16.49 3.03 10.43
N GLU A 45 -16.01 1.90 9.89
CA GLU A 45 -16.82 1.00 9.05
C GLU A 45 -16.70 -0.48 9.45
N GLN A 46 -17.76 -1.25 9.14
CA GLN A 46 -17.77 -2.71 9.26
C GLN A 46 -16.54 -3.31 8.57
N THR A 47 -15.83 -4.19 9.30
CA THR A 47 -14.55 -4.84 8.94
C THR A 47 -14.44 -5.28 7.48
N THR A 48 -15.54 -5.70 6.86
CA THR A 48 -15.61 -6.13 5.46
C THR A 48 -15.35 -5.00 4.45
N ARG A 49 -15.85 -3.78 4.69
CA ARG A 49 -15.63 -2.64 3.78
C ARG A 49 -14.23 -2.06 3.90
N ALA A 50 -13.62 -2.15 5.07
CA ALA A 50 -12.29 -1.63 5.28
C ALA A 50 -11.22 -2.47 4.55
N SER A 51 -11.40 -3.79 4.45
CA SER A 51 -10.53 -4.65 3.62
C SER A 51 -10.62 -4.29 2.12
N LEU A 52 -11.76 -3.79 1.65
CA LEU A 52 -11.93 -3.32 0.27
C LEU A 52 -11.15 -2.05 -0.02
N MET A 53 -11.08 -1.12 0.94
CA MET A 53 -10.30 0.11 0.78
C MET A 53 -8.81 -0.18 0.55
N SER A 54 -8.25 -1.15 1.27
CA SER A 54 -6.83 -1.53 1.10
C SER A 54 -6.56 -2.16 -0.28
N PHE A 55 -7.55 -2.80 -0.91
CA PHE A 55 -7.41 -3.27 -2.29
C PHE A 55 -7.34 -2.14 -3.32
N VAL A 56 -7.92 -0.97 -3.02
CA VAL A 56 -7.85 0.23 -3.88
C VAL A 56 -6.50 0.95 -3.76
N GLU A 57 -5.74 0.70 -2.70
CA GLU A 57 -4.40 1.25 -2.52
C GLU A 57 -3.44 0.79 -3.63
N ILE A 58 -3.58 -0.47 -4.06
CA ILE A 58 -2.74 -1.09 -5.10
C ILE A 58 -2.83 -0.34 -6.45
N PRO A 59 -4.01 -0.14 -7.06
CA PRO A 59 -4.13 0.67 -8.27
C PRO A 59 -3.67 2.12 -8.08
N PHE A 60 -3.93 2.71 -6.90
CA PHE A 60 -3.49 4.07 -6.61
C PHE A 60 -1.96 4.19 -6.61
N SER A 61 -1.25 3.19 -6.07
CA SER A 61 0.21 3.13 -6.11
C SER A 61 0.74 3.07 -7.54
N TYR A 62 0.14 2.27 -8.42
CA TYR A 62 0.51 2.22 -9.85
C TYR A 62 0.25 3.56 -10.57
N LEU A 63 -0.83 4.26 -10.24
CA LEU A 63 -1.12 5.60 -10.79
C LEU A 63 -0.08 6.63 -10.37
N LEU A 64 0.34 6.59 -9.10
CA LEU A 64 1.42 7.45 -8.59
C LEU A 64 2.75 7.08 -9.24
N GLN A 65 3.05 5.79 -9.40
CA GLN A 65 4.25 5.33 -10.07
C GLN A 65 4.31 5.83 -11.51
N LEU A 66 3.21 5.70 -12.27
CA LEU A 66 3.11 6.23 -13.62
C LEU A 66 3.24 7.76 -13.65
N SER A 67 2.65 8.48 -12.69
CA SER A 67 2.67 9.95 -12.66
C SER A 67 4.02 10.54 -12.25
N ILE A 68 4.73 9.89 -11.32
CA ILE A 68 6.00 10.37 -10.76
C ILE A 68 7.19 9.89 -11.60
N PHE A 69 7.20 8.62 -11.99
CA PHE A 69 8.34 7.99 -12.68
C PHE A 69 8.15 7.92 -14.19
N GLY A 70 6.92 8.06 -14.70
CA GLY A 70 6.61 7.97 -16.14
C GLY A 70 6.80 6.56 -16.73
N ASP A 71 7.09 5.57 -15.90
CA ASP A 71 7.33 4.19 -16.33
C ASP A 71 6.01 3.45 -16.45
N VAL A 72 5.81 2.77 -17.57
CA VAL A 72 4.54 2.09 -17.87
C VAL A 72 4.57 0.73 -17.18
N PRO A 73 3.62 0.44 -16.26
CA PRO A 73 3.59 -0.85 -15.59
C PRO A 73 3.49 -2.00 -16.61
N GLU A 74 4.15 -3.11 -16.29
CA GLU A 74 4.15 -4.31 -17.13
C GLU A 74 2.70 -4.75 -17.44
N PRO A 75 2.39 -5.27 -18.65
CA PRO A 75 1.02 -5.68 -19.00
C PRO A 75 0.44 -6.70 -18.02
N LEU A 76 1.28 -7.54 -17.42
CA LEU A 76 0.88 -8.50 -16.38
C LEU A 76 0.42 -7.82 -15.08
N ALA A 77 1.05 -6.71 -14.69
CA ALA A 77 0.66 -5.90 -13.54
C ALA A 77 -0.73 -5.27 -13.76
N LEU A 78 -1.03 -4.85 -14.99
CA LEU A 78 -2.33 -4.30 -15.37
C LEU A 78 -3.46 -5.34 -15.22
N VAL A 79 -3.20 -6.60 -15.57
CA VAL A 79 -4.15 -7.71 -15.36
C VAL A 79 -4.42 -7.93 -13.87
N GLY A 80 -3.37 -7.90 -13.03
CA GLY A 80 -3.51 -7.99 -11.59
C GLY A 80 -4.41 -6.88 -11.02
N VAL A 81 -4.17 -5.63 -11.43
CA VAL A 81 -4.99 -4.47 -11.05
C VAL A 81 -6.45 -4.64 -11.47
N ALA A 82 -6.70 -5.08 -12.70
CA ALA A 82 -8.06 -5.32 -13.19
C ALA A 82 -8.78 -6.41 -12.36
N CYS A 83 -8.07 -7.47 -11.98
CA CYS A 83 -8.61 -8.55 -11.14
C CYS A 83 -8.99 -8.08 -9.73
N ILE A 84 -8.14 -7.25 -9.11
CA ILE A 84 -8.38 -6.68 -7.78
C ILE A 84 -9.56 -5.71 -7.82
N LEU A 85 -9.61 -4.81 -8.81
CA LEU A 85 -10.74 -3.90 -9.01
C LEU A 85 -12.04 -4.64 -9.27
N GLY A 86 -12.01 -5.68 -10.11
CA GLY A 86 -13.18 -6.51 -10.40
C GLY A 86 -13.70 -7.25 -9.17
N SER A 87 -12.81 -7.81 -8.35
CA SER A 87 -13.16 -8.47 -7.09
C SER A 87 -13.74 -7.49 -6.07
N GLY A 88 -13.18 -6.27 -6.01
CA GLY A 88 -13.68 -5.22 -5.15
C GLY A 88 -15.09 -4.74 -5.53
N LEU A 89 -15.33 -4.54 -6.83
CA LEU A 89 -16.63 -4.16 -7.35
C LEU A 89 -17.69 -5.25 -7.09
N ALA A 90 -17.33 -6.52 -7.28
CA ALA A 90 -18.20 -7.65 -7.00
C ALA A 90 -18.60 -7.71 -5.53
N ASN A 91 -17.67 -7.45 -4.60
CA ASN A 91 -17.96 -7.47 -3.17
C ASN A 91 -18.93 -6.34 -2.75
N ILE A 92 -18.83 -5.16 -3.36
CA ILE A 92 -19.76 -4.04 -3.11
C ILE A 92 -21.17 -4.34 -3.63
N LEU A 93 -21.28 -5.02 -4.77
CA LEU A 93 -22.57 -5.42 -5.35
C LEU A 93 -23.24 -6.55 -4.57
N VAL A 94 -22.46 -7.40 -3.88
CA VAL A 94 -22.98 -8.45 -3.00
C VAL A 94 -23.36 -7.83 -1.65
N LYS A 95 -24.62 -7.40 -1.54
CA LYS A 95 -25.20 -6.89 -0.29
C LYS A 95 -25.09 -7.96 0.81
N PRO A 96 -24.47 -7.68 1.97
CA PRO A 96 -24.41 -8.66 3.05
C PRO A 96 -25.84 -9.01 3.52
N PRO A 97 -26.12 -10.29 3.83
CA PRO A 97 -27.41 -10.69 4.39
C PRO A 97 -27.65 -9.96 5.71
N PRO A 98 -28.92 -9.58 6.02
CA PRO A 98 -29.24 -8.84 7.23
C PRO A 98 -28.75 -9.61 8.47
N PRO A 99 -28.22 -8.90 9.49
CA PRO A 99 -27.78 -9.54 10.72
C PRO A 99 -28.94 -10.32 11.32
N LYS A 100 -28.74 -11.62 11.55
CA LYS A 100 -29.67 -12.42 12.33
C LYS A 100 -29.65 -11.84 13.74
N VAL A 101 -30.70 -11.12 14.10
CA VAL A 101 -30.97 -10.72 15.48
C VAL A 101 -30.92 -12.02 16.28
N ALA A 102 -29.94 -12.11 17.17
CA ALA A 102 -29.90 -13.18 18.15
C ALA A 102 -31.10 -12.94 19.06
N GLU A 103 -32.19 -13.61 18.74
CA GLU A 103 -33.30 -13.87 19.64
C GLU A 103 -32.73 -14.78 20.73
N GLN A 104 -32.13 -14.15 21.74
CA GLN A 104 -31.82 -14.78 23.02
C GLN A 104 -32.95 -14.40 23.96
N ASP A 105 -33.98 -15.24 23.95
CA ASP A 105 -34.93 -15.44 25.05
C ASP A 105 -34.25 -16.29 26.14
#